data_AF-A0A955RLZ7-F1
#
_entry.id   AF-A0A955RLZ7-F1
#
_cell.length_a   1.000
_cell.length_b   1.000
_cell.length_c   1.000
_cell.angle_alpha   90.00
_cell.angle_beta   90.00
_cell.angle_gamma   90.00
#
_symmetry.space_group_name_H-M   'P 1'
#
loop_
_entity.id
_entity.type
_entity.pdbx_description
1 polymer ?
#
loop_
_entity_poly.entity_id
_entity_poly.type
_entity_poly.pdbx_seq_one_letter_code
_entity_poly.pdbx_strand_id
1 'polypeptide(L)'
;MFIRQIIILIGLGIMLSFLGAYFVSVKSPFDIKKIQEYIEKNEIVQSDDENLNNVIEDLIKANQSIYYFSENTFIAATIFTFVITCFAASIHLVIDKLFFREFYETASIYIALRRGLLLALSFFIAVYLSLAGSPTLEIIFSVAIVIAIEILFSIFLHEPLSNLFGKNQKKTAVTPSPKEALVS
;
A
#
# COMPACT_ATOMS: atom_id res chain seq x y z
N MET A 1 19.14 14.47 2.07
CA MET A 1 18.02 14.14 1.13
C MET A 1 17.07 13.10 1.72
N PHE A 2 17.58 12.01 2.30
CA PHE A 2 16.82 10.94 2.96
C PHE A 2 15.75 11.41 3.98
N ILE A 3 16.14 12.20 4.99
CA ILE A 3 15.21 12.69 6.03
C ILE A 3 14.03 13.45 5.41
N ARG A 4 14.29 14.24 4.36
CA ARG A 4 13.25 14.96 3.62
C ARG A 4 12.24 14.00 2.98
N GLN A 5 12.70 12.89 2.40
CA GLN A 5 11.82 11.88 1.78
C GLN A 5 10.91 11.23 2.82
N ILE A 6 11.45 10.85 3.99
CA ILE A 6 10.66 10.31 5.10
C ILE A 6 9.61 11.33 5.57
N ILE A 7 10.02 12.58 5.81
CA ILE A 7 9.08 13.63 6.24
C ILE A 7 7.96 13.83 5.23
N ILE A 8 8.28 13.83 3.93
CA ILE A 8 7.26 13.94 2.87
C ILE A 8 6.30 12.76 2.90
N LEU A 9 6.81 11.52 3.01
CA LEU A 9 5.97 10.32 3.03
C LEU A 9 5.10 10.24 4.29
N ILE A 10 5.65 10.56 5.46
CA ILE A 10 4.89 10.64 6.71
C ILE A 10 3.83 11.73 6.62
N GLY A 11 4.19 12.94 6.15
CA GLY A 11 3.26 14.05 5.99
C GLY A 11 2.12 13.72 5.03
N LEU A 12 2.43 13.07 3.90
CA LEU A 12 1.45 12.57 2.93
C LEU A 12 0.55 11.49 3.55
N GLY A 13 1.14 10.55 4.29
CA GLY A 13 0.41 9.51 5.01
C GLY A 13 -0.59 10.09 6.01
N ILE A 14 -0.17 11.04 6.83
CA ILE A 14 -1.03 11.74 7.79
C ILE A 14 -2.16 12.50 7.08
N MET A 15 -1.84 13.25 6.02
CA MET A 15 -2.84 13.97 5.23
C MET A 15 -3.89 13.01 4.65
N LEU A 16 -3.45 11.88 4.09
CA LEU A 16 -4.34 10.85 3.56
C LEU A 16 -5.13 10.15 4.66
N SER A 17 -4.58 9.98 5.87
CA SER A 17 -5.33 9.46 7.02
C SER A 17 -6.47 10.38 7.42
N PHE A 18 -6.25 11.70 7.45
CA PHE A 18 -7.33 12.66 7.69
C PHE A 18 -8.38 12.64 6.57
N LEU A 19 -7.95 12.56 5.32
CA LEU A 19 -8.86 12.41 4.18
C LEU A 19 -9.69 11.14 4.27
N GLY A 20 -9.06 10.02 4.65
CA GLY A 20 -9.74 8.73 4.86
C GLY A 20 -10.74 8.78 6.01
N ALA A 21 -10.35 9.36 7.15
CA ALA A 21 -11.24 9.54 8.29
C ALA A 21 -12.45 10.43 7.94
N TYR A 22 -12.20 11.55 7.25
CA TYR A 22 -13.26 12.40 6.74
C TYR A 22 -14.16 11.66 5.76
N PHE A 23 -13.59 10.96 4.77
CA PHE A 23 -14.35 10.20 3.79
C PHE A 23 -15.24 9.16 4.45
N VAL A 24 -14.72 8.34 5.37
CA VAL A 24 -15.49 7.33 6.10
C VAL A 24 -16.60 7.96 6.94
N SER A 25 -16.36 9.14 7.53
CA SER A 25 -17.36 9.86 8.32
C SER A 25 -18.54 10.41 7.49
N VAL A 26 -18.29 10.81 6.24
CA VAL A 26 -19.31 11.41 5.35
C VAL A 26 -19.94 10.37 4.43
N LYS A 27 -19.14 9.41 3.98
CA LYS A 27 -19.49 8.33 3.06
C LYS A 27 -19.06 7.02 3.71
N SER A 28 -19.98 6.45 4.51
CA SER A 28 -19.77 5.13 5.11
C SER A 28 -19.38 4.13 4.00
N PRO A 29 -18.29 3.36 4.18
CA PRO A 29 -17.99 2.24 3.30
C PRO A 29 -19.02 1.13 3.47
N PHE A 30 -19.80 1.12 4.54
CA PHE A 30 -20.84 0.13 4.78
C PHE A 30 -22.23 0.63 4.35
N ASP A 31 -23.03 -0.27 3.80
CA ASP A 31 -24.45 -0.06 3.52
C ASP A 31 -25.26 -0.19 4.83
N ILE A 32 -25.43 0.95 5.50
CA ILE A 32 -26.09 1.04 6.80
C ILE A 32 -27.53 0.50 6.73
N LYS A 33 -28.21 0.62 5.59
CA LYS A 33 -29.58 0.11 5.45
C LYS A 33 -29.61 -1.41 5.52
N LYS A 34 -28.73 -2.09 4.78
CA LYS A 34 -28.62 -3.56 4.83
C LYS A 34 -28.21 -4.05 6.21
N ILE A 35 -27.32 -3.33 6.89
CA ILE A 35 -26.93 -3.67 8.26
C ILE A 35 -28.14 -3.54 9.18
N GLN A 36 -28.90 -2.45 9.07
CA GLN A 36 -30.09 -2.22 9.88
C GLN A 36 -31.19 -3.27 9.61
N GLU A 37 -31.47 -3.60 8.34
CA GLU A 37 -32.40 -4.67 7.96
C GLU A 37 -31.99 -6.02 8.56
N TYR A 38 -30.68 -6.31 8.59
CA TYR A 38 -30.18 -7.53 9.22
C TYR A 38 -30.34 -7.50 10.74
N ILE A 39 -30.07 -6.38 11.40
CA ILE A 39 -30.27 -6.21 12.85
C ILE A 39 -31.75 -6.42 13.22
N GLU A 40 -32.66 -5.79 12.47
CA GLU A 40 -34.11 -5.89 12.69
C GLU A 40 -34.62 -7.32 12.44
N LYS A 41 -34.15 -7.97 11.36
CA LYS A 41 -34.55 -9.35 11.02
C LYS A 41 -34.11 -10.38 12.06
N ASN A 42 -33.00 -10.15 12.74
CA ASN A 42 -32.47 -11.07 13.74
C ASN A 42 -32.85 -10.69 15.18
N GLU A 43 -33.81 -9.78 15.36
CA GLU A 43 -34.33 -9.36 16.67
C GLU A 43 -33.25 -8.94 17.68
N ILE A 44 -32.16 -8.31 17.20
CA ILE A 44 -31.06 -7.88 18.08
C ILE A 44 -31.55 -6.72 18.93
N VAL A 45 -31.91 -7.00 20.17
CA VAL A 45 -32.40 -5.99 21.11
C VAL A 45 -31.23 -5.09 21.53
N GLN A 46 -31.41 -3.76 21.41
CA GLN A 46 -30.38 -2.74 21.68
C GLN A 46 -29.75 -2.76 23.09
N SER A 47 -30.27 -3.56 24.02
CA SER A 47 -29.92 -3.56 25.43
C SER A 47 -29.26 -4.85 25.93
N ASP A 48 -28.87 -5.76 25.03
CA ASP A 48 -28.30 -7.05 25.40
C ASP A 48 -26.94 -7.25 24.69
N ASP A 49 -25.88 -6.77 25.34
CA ASP A 49 -24.50 -6.76 24.80
C ASP A 49 -24.01 -8.17 24.38
N GLU A 50 -24.55 -9.22 25.03
CA GLU A 50 -24.22 -10.62 24.72
C GLU A 50 -24.82 -11.05 23.37
N ASN A 51 -26.05 -10.63 23.06
CA ASN A 51 -26.69 -10.87 21.78
C ASN A 51 -26.07 -10.02 20.65
N LEU A 52 -25.63 -8.80 20.94
CA LEU A 52 -24.92 -7.97 19.95
C LEU A 52 -23.57 -8.60 19.55
N ASN A 53 -22.80 -9.10 20.52
CA ASN A 53 -21.52 -9.76 20.25
C ASN A 53 -21.68 -11.06 19.47
N ASN A 54 -22.67 -11.90 19.82
CA ASN A 54 -22.94 -13.14 19.08
C ASN A 54 -23.31 -12.87 17.63
N VAL A 55 -24.06 -11.80 17.36
CA VAL A 55 -24.42 -11.45 15.99
C VAL A 55 -23.26 -10.81 15.22
N ILE A 56 -22.41 -10.02 15.86
CA ILE A 56 -21.16 -9.55 15.23
C ILE A 56 -20.27 -10.75 14.89
N GLU A 57 -20.16 -11.73 15.80
CA GLU A 57 -19.45 -12.98 15.51
C GLU A 57 -20.09 -13.76 14.36
N ASP A 58 -21.41 -13.88 14.30
CA ASP A 58 -22.11 -14.60 13.23
C ASP A 58 -22.00 -13.88 11.88
N LEU A 59 -22.03 -12.55 11.85
CA LEU A 59 -21.76 -11.75 10.65
C LEU A 59 -20.33 -11.92 10.13
N ILE A 60 -19.37 -12.08 11.04
CA ILE A 60 -17.96 -12.33 10.73
C ILE A 60 -17.77 -13.81 10.29
N LYS A 61 -18.42 -14.78 10.96
CA LYS A 61 -18.32 -16.21 10.68
C LYS A 61 -19.09 -16.64 9.42
N ALA A 62 -20.16 -15.94 9.05
CA ALA A 62 -21.01 -16.33 7.93
C ALA A 62 -20.44 -15.98 6.54
N ASN A 63 -19.23 -15.40 6.44
CA ASN A 63 -18.64 -14.91 5.17
C ASN A 63 -19.54 -13.90 4.43
N GLN A 64 -20.48 -13.26 5.13
CA GLN A 64 -21.43 -12.33 4.52
C GLN A 64 -21.00 -10.87 4.66
N SER A 65 -19.85 -10.59 5.28
CA SER A 65 -19.39 -9.23 5.54
C SER A 65 -19.26 -8.38 4.26
N ILE A 66 -18.91 -9.02 3.14
CA ILE A 66 -18.81 -8.39 1.80
C ILE A 66 -20.18 -7.89 1.30
N TYR A 67 -21.29 -8.54 1.69
CA TYR A 67 -22.65 -8.16 1.28
C TYR A 67 -23.04 -6.76 1.79
N TYR A 68 -22.47 -6.35 2.93
CA TYR A 68 -22.71 -5.07 3.59
C TYR A 68 -21.80 -3.95 3.10
N PHE A 69 -20.93 -4.20 2.11
CA PHE A 69 -20.16 -3.14 1.49
C PHE A 69 -21.02 -2.27 0.57
N SER A 70 -20.79 -0.97 0.65
CA SER A 70 -21.39 0.02 -0.24
C SER A 70 -20.50 0.26 -1.46
N GLU A 71 -21.00 1.03 -2.42
CA GLU A 71 -20.22 1.53 -3.55
C GLU A 71 -18.97 2.34 -3.15
N ASN A 72 -18.96 2.91 -1.93
CA ASN A 72 -17.85 3.72 -1.42
C ASN A 72 -16.70 2.87 -0.87
N THR A 73 -16.90 1.55 -0.66
CA THR A 73 -15.86 0.67 -0.11
C THR A 73 -14.59 0.68 -0.94
N PHE A 74 -14.72 0.68 -2.27
CA PHE A 74 -13.55 0.68 -3.15
C PHE A 74 -12.72 1.96 -3.02
N ILE A 75 -13.38 3.11 -2.86
CA ILE A 75 -12.73 4.40 -2.66
C ILE A 75 -12.02 4.43 -1.30
N ALA A 76 -12.71 3.99 -0.24
CA ALA A 76 -12.12 3.88 1.09
C ALA A 76 -10.89 2.95 1.08
N ALA A 77 -11.01 1.76 0.49
CA ALA A 77 -9.92 0.79 0.37
C ALA A 77 -8.71 1.38 -0.39
N THR A 78 -8.97 2.15 -1.46
CA THR A 78 -7.92 2.84 -2.21
C THR A 78 -7.19 3.87 -1.34
N ILE A 79 -7.92 4.71 -0.60
CA ILE A 79 -7.32 5.70 0.31
C ILE A 79 -6.47 4.99 1.37
N PHE A 80 -7.02 3.97 2.03
CA PHE A 80 -6.29 3.18 3.03
C PHE A 80 -5.07 2.47 2.44
N THR A 81 -5.13 2.00 1.20
CA THR A 81 -3.97 1.42 0.49
C THR A 81 -2.83 2.43 0.38
N PHE A 82 -3.12 3.68 -0.01
CA PHE A 82 -2.11 4.74 -0.09
C PHE A 82 -1.59 5.15 1.29
N VAL A 83 -2.44 5.18 2.32
CA VAL A 83 -2.04 5.43 3.71
C VAL A 83 -1.02 4.38 4.16
N ILE A 84 -1.37 3.09 4.05
CA ILE A 84 -0.49 1.98 4.44
C ILE A 84 0.81 2.03 3.63
N THR A 85 0.72 2.29 2.32
CA THR A 85 1.89 2.43 1.44
C THR A 85 2.85 3.51 1.93
N CYS A 86 2.35 4.70 2.28
CA CYS A 86 3.18 5.81 2.74
C CYS A 86 3.91 5.49 4.05
N PHE A 87 3.20 4.89 5.02
CA PHE A 87 3.80 4.52 6.30
C PHE A 87 4.78 3.35 6.15
N ALA A 88 4.43 2.32 5.39
CA ALA A 88 5.29 1.18 5.11
C ALA A 88 6.56 1.60 4.36
N ALA A 89 6.45 2.47 3.35
CA ALA A 89 7.61 3.02 2.64
C ALA A 89 8.50 3.85 3.58
N SER A 90 7.91 4.64 4.49
CA SER A 90 8.66 5.41 5.48
C SER A 90 9.43 4.49 6.44
N ILE A 91 8.78 3.43 6.94
CA ILE A 91 9.41 2.41 7.79
C ILE A 91 10.53 1.71 7.03
N HIS A 92 10.30 1.32 5.78
CA HIS A 92 11.31 0.67 4.94
C HIS A 92 12.53 1.56 4.75
N LEU A 93 12.35 2.85 4.45
CA LEU A 93 13.45 3.81 4.37
C LEU A 93 14.24 3.90 5.70
N VAL A 94 13.54 3.94 6.83
CA VAL A 94 14.18 3.95 8.17
C VAL A 94 14.98 2.66 8.40
N ILE A 95 14.40 1.50 8.13
CA ILE A 95 15.08 0.20 8.22
C ILE A 95 16.31 0.19 7.33
N ASP A 96 16.18 0.60 6.07
CA ASP A 96 17.28 0.64 5.13
C ASP A 96 18.44 1.48 5.68
N LYS A 97 18.12 2.63 6.29
CA LYS A 97 19.14 3.50 6.86
C LYS A 97 19.76 2.97 8.15
N LEU A 98 18.99 2.27 8.99
CA LEU A 98 19.46 1.72 10.26
C LEU A 98 20.31 0.46 10.08
N PHE A 99 19.90 -0.43 9.16
CA PHE A 99 20.53 -1.73 8.95
C PHE A 99 21.58 -1.73 7.84
N PHE A 100 21.46 -0.88 6.82
CA PHE A 100 22.51 -0.69 5.79
C PHE A 100 23.35 0.55 6.06
N ARG A 101 23.54 0.87 7.35
CA ARG A 101 24.48 1.88 7.87
C ARG A 101 25.87 1.69 7.21
N GLU A 102 26.11 2.47 6.15
CA GLU A 102 27.42 2.91 5.62
C GLU A 102 28.09 2.26 4.39
N PHE A 103 27.56 1.22 3.72
CA PHE A 103 28.33 0.59 2.61
C PHE A 103 27.70 0.73 1.21
N TYR A 104 27.64 1.95 0.66
CA TYR A 104 27.60 2.27 -0.80
C TYR A 104 26.30 2.71 -1.49
N GLU A 105 25.08 2.51 -0.97
CA GLU A 105 23.86 2.86 -1.72
C GLU A 105 22.94 3.89 -1.05
N THR A 106 22.46 4.86 -1.83
CA THR A 106 21.41 5.79 -1.41
C THR A 106 20.07 5.07 -1.39
N ALA A 107 19.38 5.09 -0.24
CA ALA A 107 18.03 4.53 -0.10
C ALA A 107 17.10 5.04 -1.21
N SER A 108 16.56 4.11 -2.01
CA SER A 108 15.74 4.43 -3.17
C SER A 108 14.27 4.56 -2.76
N ILE A 109 13.73 5.77 -2.89
CA ILE A 109 12.30 6.04 -2.62
C ILE A 109 11.38 5.18 -3.50
N TYR A 110 11.81 4.86 -4.73
CA TYR A 110 11.05 4.01 -5.63
C TYR A 110 10.91 2.58 -5.09
N ILE A 111 12.02 2.01 -4.60
CA ILE A 111 12.01 0.67 -3.99
C ILE A 111 11.14 0.67 -2.74
N ALA A 112 11.27 1.68 -1.89
CA ALA A 112 10.46 1.81 -0.68
C ALA A 112 8.95 1.91 -0.98
N LEU A 113 8.56 2.73 -1.97
CA LEU A 113 7.16 2.86 -2.40
C LEU A 113 6.62 1.54 -3.00
N ARG A 114 7.40 0.87 -3.84
CA ARG A 114 7.04 -0.45 -4.38
C ARG A 114 6.81 -1.47 -3.27
N ARG A 115 7.73 -1.56 -2.31
CA ARG A 115 7.63 -2.46 -1.15
C ARG A 115 6.42 -2.11 -0.27
N GLY A 116 6.19 -0.83 -0.03
CA GLY A 116 5.03 -0.34 0.73
C GLY A 116 3.70 -0.67 0.04
N LEU A 117 3.62 -0.50 -1.27
CA LEU A 117 2.43 -0.82 -2.06
C LEU A 117 2.15 -2.32 -2.05
N LEU A 118 3.20 -3.13 -2.25
CA LEU A 118 3.07 -4.59 -2.17
C LEU A 118 2.54 -5.00 -0.81
N LEU A 119 3.09 -4.46 0.28
CA LEU A 119 2.62 -4.75 1.63
C LEU A 119 1.14 -4.36 1.81
N ALA A 120 0.74 -3.19 1.33
CA ALA A 120 -0.65 -2.75 1.40
C ALA A 120 -1.59 -3.68 0.62
N LEU A 121 -1.21 -4.10 -0.58
CA LEU A 121 -1.98 -5.06 -1.38
C LEU A 121 -2.04 -6.44 -0.71
N SER A 122 -0.93 -6.94 -0.15
CA SER A 122 -0.92 -8.19 0.63
C SER A 122 -1.93 -8.14 1.76
N PHE A 123 -1.96 -7.02 2.48
CA PHE A 123 -2.87 -6.81 3.61
C PHE A 123 -4.33 -6.83 3.14
N PHE A 124 -4.67 -6.10 2.08
CA PHE A 124 -6.03 -6.09 1.55
C PHE A 124 -6.47 -7.44 0.99
N ILE A 125 -5.58 -8.19 0.33
CA ILE A 125 -5.87 -9.54 -0.16
C ILE A 125 -6.11 -10.47 1.03
N ALA A 126 -5.27 -10.40 2.07
CA ALA A 126 -5.45 -11.20 3.28
C ALA A 126 -6.78 -10.88 3.96
N VAL A 127 -7.13 -9.60 4.09
CA VAL A 127 -8.44 -9.17 4.62
C VAL A 127 -9.57 -9.70 3.74
N TYR A 128 -9.52 -9.51 2.42
CA TYR A 128 -10.58 -9.97 1.52
C TYR A 128 -10.78 -11.49 1.57
N LEU A 129 -9.69 -12.26 1.56
CA LEU A 129 -9.75 -13.70 1.67
C LEU A 129 -10.26 -14.13 3.06
N SER A 130 -9.91 -13.39 4.12
CA SER A 130 -10.43 -13.61 5.48
C SER A 130 -11.93 -13.44 5.57
N LEU A 131 -12.47 -12.46 4.87
CA LEU A 131 -13.92 -12.30 4.73
C LEU A 131 -14.59 -13.38 3.86
N ALA A 132 -13.82 -14.15 3.09
CA ALA A 132 -14.30 -15.29 2.31
C ALA A 132 -14.21 -16.64 3.06
N GLY A 133 -13.62 -16.67 4.26
CA GLY A 133 -13.68 -17.75 5.25
C GLY A 133 -12.91 -19.02 4.94
N SER A 134 -11.65 -18.90 4.52
CA SER A 134 -10.75 -20.05 4.37
C SER A 134 -9.33 -19.72 4.87
N PRO A 135 -9.07 -19.81 6.19
CA PRO A 135 -7.86 -19.25 6.84
C PRO A 135 -6.54 -19.82 6.30
N THR A 136 -6.56 -21.05 5.81
CA THR A 136 -5.36 -21.70 5.25
C THR A 136 -5.11 -21.30 3.80
N LEU A 137 -6.18 -21.17 3.00
CA LEU A 137 -6.07 -20.70 1.61
C LEU A 137 -5.76 -19.20 1.57
N GLU A 138 -6.26 -18.43 2.54
CA GLU A 138 -5.96 -17.01 2.74
C GLU A 138 -4.47 -16.70 2.74
N ILE A 139 -3.70 -17.41 3.58
CA ILE A 139 -2.26 -17.17 3.74
C ILE A 139 -1.51 -17.59 2.47
N ILE A 140 -1.84 -18.76 1.92
CA ILE A 140 -1.16 -19.31 0.72
C ILE A 140 -1.43 -18.43 -0.50
N PHE A 141 -2.68 -18.02 -0.75
CA PHE A 141 -3.03 -17.16 -1.88
C PHE A 141 -2.48 -15.75 -1.72
N SER A 142 -2.52 -15.18 -0.51
CA SER A 142 -1.95 -13.84 -0.26
C SER A 142 -0.44 -13.85 -0.56
N VAL A 143 0.30 -14.84 -0.05
CA VAL A 143 1.73 -14.98 -0.33
C VAL A 143 1.98 -15.25 -1.82
N ALA A 144 1.21 -16.13 -2.45
CA ALA A 144 1.36 -16.44 -3.88
C ALA A 144 1.09 -15.24 -4.78
N ILE A 145 0.05 -14.44 -4.50
CA ILE A 145 -0.27 -13.23 -5.27
C ILE A 145 0.83 -12.19 -5.09
N VAL A 146 1.36 -12.01 -3.88
CA VAL A 146 2.45 -11.07 -3.62
C VAL A 146 3.70 -11.46 -4.38
N ILE A 147 4.04 -12.76 -4.39
CA ILE A 147 5.14 -13.30 -5.19
C ILE A 147 4.87 -13.09 -6.69
N ALA A 148 3.66 -13.37 -7.17
CA ALA A 148 3.29 -13.19 -8.57
C ALA A 148 3.37 -11.72 -9.01
N ILE A 149 2.86 -10.78 -8.20
CA ILE A 149 2.97 -9.34 -8.45
C ILE A 149 4.45 -8.94 -8.42
N GLU A 150 5.24 -9.43 -7.47
CA GLU A 150 6.67 -9.13 -7.41
C GLU A 150 7.42 -9.63 -8.64
N ILE A 151 7.09 -10.82 -9.14
CA ILE A 151 7.64 -11.39 -10.39
C ILE A 151 7.21 -10.53 -11.58
N LEU A 152 5.94 -10.16 -11.69
CA LEU A 152 5.44 -9.28 -12.75
C LEU A 152 6.16 -7.93 -12.73
N PHE A 153 6.28 -7.28 -11.57
CA PHE A 153 7.04 -6.04 -11.44
C PHE A 153 8.51 -6.24 -11.85
N SER A 154 9.12 -7.37 -11.49
CA SER A 154 10.52 -7.66 -11.83
C SER A 154 10.72 -8.02 -13.31
N ILE A 155 9.70 -8.51 -14.00
CA ILE A 155 9.76 -8.76 -15.45
C ILE A 155 9.47 -7.48 -16.23
N PHE A 156 8.44 -6.73 -15.84
CA PHE A 156 7.94 -5.59 -16.62
C PHE A 156 8.59 -4.25 -16.28
N LEU A 157 9.13 -4.07 -15.08
CA LEU A 157 9.77 -2.80 -14.64
C LEU A 157 11.30 -2.92 -14.49
N HIS A 158 11.89 -4.03 -14.96
CA HIS A 158 13.34 -4.18 -15.04
C HIS A 158 13.94 -3.59 -16.33
N GLU A 159 13.12 -3.08 -17.26
CA GLU A 159 13.60 -2.02 -18.15
C GLU A 159 13.70 -0.72 -17.36
N PRO A 160 14.92 -0.23 -17.10
CA PRO A 160 15.10 0.86 -16.17
C PRO A 160 14.57 2.15 -16.80
N LEU A 161 13.86 2.94 -16.00
CA LEU A 161 13.58 4.36 -16.26
C LEU A 161 14.84 5.17 -16.59
N SER A 162 16.05 4.61 -16.42
CA SER A 162 17.30 5.18 -16.94
C SER A 162 17.33 5.26 -18.47
N ASN A 163 16.57 4.46 -19.22
CA ASN A 163 16.41 4.63 -20.67
C ASN A 163 15.49 5.80 -21.03
N LEU A 164 14.56 6.18 -20.14
CA LEU A 164 13.65 7.31 -20.34
C LEU A 164 14.28 8.66 -19.93
N PHE A 165 15.21 8.66 -18.96
CA PHE A 165 15.85 9.89 -18.46
C PHE A 165 17.36 10.00 -18.74
N GLY A 166 18.01 8.96 -19.28
CA GLY A 166 19.48 8.87 -19.37
C GLY A 166 20.12 9.11 -20.74
N LYS A 167 19.37 9.55 -21.77
CA LYS A 167 19.96 9.72 -23.12
C LYS A 167 20.70 11.04 -23.40
N ASN A 168 20.82 11.95 -22.42
CA ASN A 168 21.41 13.29 -22.66
C ASN A 168 22.73 13.60 -21.93
N GLN A 169 23.49 12.63 -21.41
CA GLN A 169 24.80 12.91 -20.78
C GLN A 169 26.01 12.17 -21.37
N LYS A 170 25.92 11.64 -22.59
CA LYS A 170 27.12 11.18 -23.32
C LYS A 170 27.16 11.77 -24.72
N LYS A 171 27.57 13.04 -24.83
CA LYS A 171 28.31 13.58 -25.99
C LYS A 171 28.78 15.01 -25.72
N THR A 172 29.88 15.12 -24.99
CA THR A 172 30.91 16.18 -25.15
C THR A 172 32.12 15.84 -24.28
N ALA A 173 32.69 14.65 -24.49
CA ALA A 173 34.12 14.51 -24.26
C ALA A 173 34.80 15.15 -25.48
N VAL A 174 35.04 16.46 -25.39
CA VAL A 174 35.93 17.14 -26.31
C VAL A 174 37.32 16.59 -26.03
N THR A 175 37.79 15.71 -26.90
CA THR A 175 39.20 15.33 -26.95
C THR A 175 40.02 16.59 -27.22
N PRO A 176 41.04 16.92 -26.39
CA PRO A 176 41.91 18.04 -26.71
C PRO A 176 42.67 17.76 -28.00
N SER A 177 42.66 18.73 -28.90
CA SER A 177 43.43 18.72 -30.15
C SER A 177 44.93 18.71 -29.84
N PRO A 178 45.74 17.83 -30.47
CA PRO A 178 47.18 17.72 -30.23
C PRO A 178 47.95 18.83 -30.97
N LYS A 179 47.67 20.11 -30.68
CA LYS A 179 48.39 21.25 -31.28
C LYS A 179 49.00 22.26 -30.31
N GLU A 180 48.92 22.05 -29.00
CA GLU A 180 49.54 22.96 -28.01
C GLU A 180 50.72 22.33 -27.25
N ALA A 181 51.38 21.31 -27.82
CA ALA A 181 52.60 20.73 -27.23
C ALA A 181 53.91 21.24 -27.86
N LEU A 182 53.86 22.14 -28.85
CA LEU A 182 55.06 22.61 -29.56
C LEU A 182 54.94 24.10 -29.94
N VAL A 183 55.00 24.98 -28.95
CA VAL A 183 55.66 26.29 -29.08
C VAL A 183 56.33 26.61 -27.75
N SER A 184 57.57 26.14 -27.63
CA SER A 184 58.67 26.94 -27.08
C SER A 184 59.07 28.00 -28.09
#